data_AF-A0A645B7T8-F1
#
_entry.id   AF-A0A645B7T8-F1
#
_cell.length_a   1.000
_cell.length_b   1.000
_cell.length_c   1.000
_cell.angle_alpha   90.00
_cell.angle_beta   90.00
_cell.angle_gamma   90.00
#
_symmetry.space_group_name_H-M   'P 1'
#
loop_
_entity.id
_entity.type
_entity.pdbx_description
1 polymer ?
#
loop_
_entity_poly.entity_id
_entity_poly.type
_entity_poly.pdbx_seq_one_letter_code
_entity_poly.pdbx_strand_id
1 'polypeptide(L)'
;MARDLAQSLQAGEHPQYELSIQVIEPDQFATLPFDPFDPTAIWPADQFKIQRIGLLTLERSPDDVRTELDSARFQPENVIPGIEHVPAPSQKQGDDFSQVQQYLRSLGEFSRHRLIDNLSEELLRVPPLLLEQVLILFSRADLEFGQAMTLALGG
;
A
#
# COMPACT_ATOMS: atom_id res chain seq x y z
N MET A 1 -10.37 -2.48 -16.40
CA MET A 1 -9.04 -3.03 -16.07
C MET A 1 -8.72 -4.27 -16.90
N ALA A 2 -9.37 -5.44 -16.71
CA ALA A 2 -9.05 -6.64 -17.52
C ALA A 2 -9.23 -6.47 -19.04
N ARG A 3 -10.31 -5.80 -19.47
CA ARG A 3 -10.53 -5.46 -20.89
C ARG A 3 -9.43 -4.56 -21.47
N ASP A 4 -8.96 -3.61 -20.68
CA ASP A 4 -7.97 -2.61 -21.09
C ASP A 4 -6.62 -3.30 -21.36
N LEU A 5 -6.17 -4.15 -20.43
CA LEU A 5 -4.97 -4.97 -20.59
C LEU A 5 -5.03 -5.86 -21.84
N ALA A 6 -6.15 -6.55 -22.07
CA ALA A 6 -6.30 -7.42 -23.24
C ALA A 6 -6.24 -6.63 -24.55
N GLN A 7 -6.83 -5.42 -24.58
CA GLN A 7 -6.81 -4.55 -25.75
C GLN A 7 -5.40 -4.02 -26.05
N SER A 8 -4.64 -3.60 -25.03
CA SER A 8 -3.24 -3.20 -25.19
C SER A 8 -2.39 -4.33 -25.78
N LEU A 9 -2.51 -5.55 -25.23
CA LEU A 9 -1.76 -6.71 -25.74
C LEU A 9 -2.12 -7.04 -27.19
N GLN A 10 -3.39 -6.94 -27.58
CA GLN A 10 -3.83 -7.11 -28.98
C GLN A 10 -3.30 -6.02 -29.91
N ALA A 11 -3.09 -4.81 -29.39
CA ALA A 11 -2.50 -3.70 -30.13
C ALA A 11 -0.96 -3.78 -30.23
N GLY A 12 -0.33 -4.81 -29.67
CA GLY A 12 1.14 -4.93 -29.60
C GLY A 12 1.77 -4.01 -28.54
N GLU A 13 0.96 -3.40 -27.69
CA GLU A 13 1.43 -2.66 -26.53
C GLU A 13 1.64 -3.66 -25.39
N HIS A 14 2.91 -3.94 -25.07
CA HIS A 14 3.29 -4.90 -24.04
C HIS A 14 3.59 -4.16 -22.73
N PRO A 15 2.69 -4.20 -21.72
CA PRO A 15 2.95 -3.54 -20.45
C PRO A 15 4.19 -4.12 -19.78
N GLN A 16 5.02 -3.24 -19.24
CA GLN A 16 6.26 -3.58 -18.58
C GLN A 16 6.25 -3.10 -17.13
N TYR A 17 6.72 -3.96 -16.23
CA TYR A 17 6.86 -3.67 -14.80
C TYR A 17 8.32 -3.83 -14.40
N GLU A 18 8.90 -2.78 -13.82
CA GLU A 18 10.24 -2.85 -13.25
C GLU A 18 10.21 -3.58 -11.90
N LEU A 19 11.01 -4.64 -11.77
CA LEU A 19 11.24 -5.32 -10.51
C LEU A 19 12.41 -4.64 -9.80
N SER A 20 12.15 -4.11 -8.61
CA SER A 20 13.14 -3.47 -7.76
C SER A 20 13.02 -3.96 -6.32
N ILE A 21 14.12 -3.95 -5.57
CA ILE A 21 14.19 -4.42 -4.19
C ILE A 21 14.76 -3.33 -3.26
N GLN A 22 14.42 -3.40 -1.98
CA GLN A 22 15.14 -2.71 -0.91
C GLN A 22 15.86 -3.77 -0.07
N VAL A 23 17.01 -3.39 0.49
CA VAL A 23 17.85 -4.31 1.28
C VAL A 23 18.13 -3.65 2.63
N ILE A 24 17.96 -4.43 3.70
CA ILE A 24 18.36 -4.10 5.07
C ILE A 24 19.25 -5.22 5.55
N GLU A 25 20.42 -4.87 6.06
CA GLU A 25 21.34 -5.84 6.64
C GLU A 25 20.83 -6.27 8.03
N PRO A 26 20.92 -7.57 8.40
CA PRO A 26 20.37 -8.06 9.66
C PRO A 26 20.89 -7.36 10.93
N ASP A 27 22.12 -6.85 10.89
CA ASP A 27 22.74 -6.11 12.01
C ASP A 27 22.11 -4.72 12.23
N GLN A 28 21.44 -4.16 11.22
CA GLN A 28 20.73 -2.88 11.30
C GLN A 28 19.39 -3.01 12.03
N PHE A 29 18.79 -4.20 12.08
CA PHE A 29 17.43 -4.42 12.59
C PHE A 29 17.23 -3.86 14.01
N ALA A 30 18.22 -4.03 14.90
CA ALA A 30 18.12 -3.58 16.29
C ALA A 30 18.12 -2.04 16.44
N THR A 31 18.52 -1.31 15.39
CA THR A 31 18.65 0.15 15.40
C THR A 31 17.49 0.87 14.70
N LEU A 32 16.60 0.12 14.05
CA LEU A 32 15.47 0.69 13.33
C LEU A 32 14.44 1.27 14.32
N PRO A 33 13.85 2.45 14.00
CA PRO A 33 12.78 3.03 14.81
C PRO A 33 11.42 2.36 14.57
N PHE A 34 11.35 1.38 13.66
CA PHE A 34 10.17 0.61 13.30
C PHE A 34 10.54 -0.86 13.14
N ASP A 35 9.54 -1.72 13.12
CA ASP A 35 9.72 -3.14 12.83
C ASP A 35 9.82 -3.37 11.31
N PRO A 36 10.95 -3.86 10.78
CA PRO A 36 11.10 -4.09 9.35
C PRO A 36 10.15 -5.15 8.78
N PHE A 37 9.53 -5.99 9.63
CA PHE A 37 8.60 -7.03 9.23
C PHE A 37 7.12 -6.64 9.37
N ASP A 38 6.82 -5.45 9.90
CA ASP A 38 5.45 -4.95 10.02
C ASP A 38 4.88 -4.57 8.63
N PRO A 39 3.83 -5.27 8.13
CA PRO A 39 3.26 -5.00 6.81
C PRO A 39 2.46 -3.69 6.74
N THR A 40 2.25 -3.01 7.85
CA THR A 40 1.61 -1.68 7.90
C THR A 40 2.62 -0.55 7.73
N ALA A 41 3.92 -0.84 7.81
CA ALA A 41 5.01 0.11 7.67
C ALA A 41 5.69 0.03 6.30
N ILE A 42 6.07 1.18 5.74
CA ILE A 42 6.94 1.29 4.58
C ILE A 42 8.39 1.51 5.00
N TRP A 43 9.34 0.99 4.22
CA TRP A 43 10.75 1.29 4.39
C TRP A 43 11.09 2.59 3.64
N PRO A 44 11.52 3.67 4.34
CA PRO A 44 11.75 4.96 3.70
C PRO A 44 12.80 4.87 2.59
N ALA A 45 12.45 5.27 1.36
CA ALA A 45 13.33 5.15 0.19
C ALA A 45 14.54 6.12 0.23
N ASP A 46 14.49 7.14 1.07
CA ASP A 46 15.61 8.03 1.37
C ASP A 46 16.69 7.30 2.20
N GLN A 47 16.30 6.37 3.08
CA GLN A 47 17.16 5.54 3.92
C GLN A 47 17.56 4.22 3.23
N PHE A 48 16.58 3.49 2.68
CA PHE A 48 16.76 2.20 2.02
C PHE A 48 16.51 2.34 0.53
N LYS A 49 17.59 2.47 -0.25
CA LYS A 49 17.49 2.74 -1.69
C LYS A 49 16.82 1.59 -2.41
N ILE A 50 15.88 1.96 -3.29
CA ILE A 50 15.27 1.04 -4.25
C ILE A 50 16.33 0.69 -5.31
N GLN A 51 16.59 -0.61 -5.48
CA GLN A 51 17.58 -1.17 -6.39
C GLN A 51 16.86 -1.93 -7.50
N ARG A 52 17.05 -1.50 -8.75
CA ARG A 52 16.47 -2.18 -9.91
C ARG A 52 17.14 -3.54 -10.15
N ILE A 53 16.33 -4.58 -10.31
CA ILE A 53 16.78 -5.95 -10.55
C ILE A 53 16.39 -6.44 -11.95
N GLY A 54 15.21 -6.09 -12.46
CA GLY A 54 14.74 -6.65 -13.73
C GLY A 54 13.48 -6.01 -14.28
N LEU A 55 12.96 -6.62 -15.33
CA LEU A 55 11.75 -6.17 -16.02
C LEU A 55 10.84 -7.38 -16.32
N LEU A 56 9.59 -7.30 -15.90
CA LEU A 56 8.53 -8.23 -16.30
C LEU A 56 7.74 -7.60 -17.45
N THR A 57 7.74 -8.25 -18.62
CA THR A 57 6.97 -7.83 -19.78
C THR A 57 5.80 -8.79 -19.97
N LEU A 58 4.58 -8.26 -20.05
CA LEU A 58 3.41 -9.05 -20.39
C LEU A 58 3.28 -9.10 -21.91
N GLU A 59 3.49 -10.28 -22.49
CA GLU A 59 3.57 -10.44 -23.95
C GLU A 59 2.29 -11.01 -24.58
N ARG A 60 1.48 -11.75 -23.82
CA ARG A 60 0.27 -12.41 -24.34
C ARG A 60 -0.87 -12.41 -23.36
N SER A 61 -2.09 -12.43 -23.89
CA SER A 61 -3.30 -12.78 -23.14
C SER A 61 -3.43 -14.30 -23.03
N PRO A 62 -4.16 -14.83 -22.02
CA PRO A 62 -4.51 -16.24 -21.98
C PRO A 62 -5.32 -16.66 -23.21
N ASP A 63 -5.07 -17.87 -23.72
CA ASP A 63 -5.81 -18.44 -24.84
C ASP A 63 -7.14 -19.05 -24.35
N ASP A 64 -7.13 -19.67 -23.16
CA ASP A 64 -8.32 -20.15 -22.47
C ASP A 64 -8.34 -19.70 -21.01
N VAL A 65 -9.28 -18.81 -20.70
CA VAL A 65 -9.44 -18.20 -19.38
C VAL A 65 -9.67 -19.25 -18.29
N ARG A 66 -10.42 -20.30 -18.56
CA ARG A 66 -10.78 -21.29 -17.55
C ARG A 66 -9.59 -22.16 -17.18
N THR A 67 -8.81 -22.59 -18.17
CA THR A 67 -7.66 -23.47 -17.95
C THR A 67 -6.40 -22.74 -17.55
N GLU A 68 -6.27 -21.44 -17.85
CA GLU A 68 -5.07 -20.66 -17.48
C GLU A 68 -5.33 -19.71 -16.31
N LEU A 69 -6.39 -18.89 -16.34
CA LEU A 69 -6.62 -17.85 -15.32
C LEU A 69 -7.40 -18.40 -14.12
N ASP A 70 -8.54 -19.04 -14.33
CA ASP A 70 -9.40 -19.53 -13.23
C ASP A 70 -8.75 -20.72 -12.48
N SER A 71 -7.93 -21.48 -13.20
CA SER A 71 -7.19 -22.61 -12.64
C SER A 71 -5.89 -22.19 -11.95
N ALA A 72 -5.38 -20.98 -12.22
CA ALA A 72 -4.12 -20.53 -11.65
C ALA A 72 -4.16 -20.54 -10.11
N ARG A 73 -3.03 -20.95 -9.52
CA ARG A 73 -2.83 -21.00 -8.08
C ARG A 73 -1.52 -20.30 -7.76
N PHE A 74 -1.61 -19.23 -6.99
CA PHE A 74 -0.46 -18.49 -6.49
C PHE A 74 -0.35 -18.75 -4.99
N GLN A 75 0.80 -19.20 -4.53
CA GLN A 75 1.10 -19.48 -3.13
C GLN A 75 2.42 -18.78 -2.80
N PRO A 76 2.41 -17.76 -1.92
CA PRO A 76 3.63 -17.09 -1.47
C PRO A 76 4.67 -18.05 -0.86
N GLU A 77 4.24 -19.22 -0.39
CA GLU A 77 5.06 -20.29 0.19
C GLU A 77 5.94 -21.01 -0.86
N ASN A 78 5.63 -20.86 -2.16
CA ASN A 78 6.40 -21.48 -3.23
C ASN A 78 7.66 -20.67 -3.54
N VAL A 79 8.66 -20.76 -2.66
CA VAL A 79 9.96 -20.11 -2.80
C VAL A 79 11.02 -21.04 -3.43
N ILE A 80 12.05 -20.44 -4.02
CA ILE A 80 13.22 -21.15 -4.58
C ILE A 80 14.44 -21.02 -3.64
N PRO A 81 15.47 -21.90 -3.74
CA PRO A 81 16.68 -21.76 -2.93
C PRO A 81 17.29 -20.37 -3.01
N GLY A 82 17.58 -19.77 -1.86
CA GLY A 82 18.06 -18.40 -1.73
C GLY A 82 16.98 -17.37 -1.41
N ILE A 83 15.70 -17.76 -1.36
CA ILE A 83 14.59 -16.95 -0.84
C ILE A 83 13.97 -17.68 0.33
N GLU A 84 13.84 -17.00 1.46
CA GLU A 84 13.27 -17.54 2.69
C GLU A 84 12.15 -16.65 3.22
N HIS A 85 11.29 -17.23 4.04
CA HIS A 85 10.25 -16.49 4.74
C HIS A 85 10.85 -15.65 5.85
N VAL A 86 10.29 -14.45 6.04
CA VAL A 86 10.62 -13.59 7.16
C VAL A 86 9.81 -13.98 8.40
N PRO A 87 10.30 -13.67 9.62
CA PRO A 87 9.52 -13.83 10.85
C PRO A 87 8.22 -13.01 10.82
N ALA A 88 7.27 -13.39 11.68
CA ALA A 88 6.12 -12.54 11.94
C ALA A 88 6.57 -11.19 12.55
N PRO A 89 5.79 -10.11 12.37
CA PRO A 89 6.04 -8.85 13.05
C PRO A 89 6.20 -9.07 14.55
N SER A 90 7.13 -8.35 15.16
CA SER A 90 7.25 -8.24 16.60
C SER A 90 5.96 -7.69 17.19
N GLN A 91 5.51 -8.25 18.31
CA GLN A 91 4.32 -7.76 19.02
C GLN A 91 4.58 -6.45 19.79
N LYS A 92 5.66 -5.74 19.48
CA LYS A 92 5.95 -4.46 20.12
C LYS A 92 4.92 -3.45 19.63
N GLN A 93 4.35 -2.69 20.55
CA GLN A 93 3.45 -1.60 20.20
C GLN A 93 4.25 -0.56 19.40
N GLY A 94 3.98 -0.53 18.10
CA GLY A 94 4.65 0.34 17.13
C GLY A 94 4.04 1.74 17.09
N ASP A 95 4.54 2.54 16.17
CA ASP A 95 4.02 3.86 15.84
C ASP A 95 2.99 3.75 14.72
N ASP A 96 1.71 3.80 15.08
CA ASP A 96 0.59 3.65 14.14
C ASP A 96 0.36 4.89 13.25
N PHE A 97 0.98 6.03 13.54
CA PHE A 97 0.52 7.33 13.01
C PHE A 97 1.58 8.11 12.23
N SER A 98 2.88 8.00 12.54
CA SER A 98 3.89 8.84 11.89
C SER A 98 3.96 8.67 10.38
N GLN A 99 3.86 7.43 9.88
CA GLN A 99 3.89 7.19 8.44
C GLN A 99 2.64 7.71 7.72
N VAL A 100 1.47 7.56 8.33
CA VAL A 100 0.21 8.11 7.81
C VAL A 100 0.28 9.63 7.79
N GLN A 101 0.81 10.26 8.84
CA GLN A 101 1.00 11.71 8.89
C GLN A 101 1.89 12.19 7.75
N GLN A 102 3.05 11.54 7.55
CA GLN A 102 3.98 11.88 6.48
C GLN A 102 3.31 11.73 5.11
N TYR A 103 2.55 10.65 4.90
CA TYR A 103 1.78 10.43 3.69
C TYR A 103 0.76 11.56 3.45
N LEU A 104 -0.08 11.88 4.43
CA LEU A 104 -1.11 12.93 4.32
C LEU A 104 -0.50 14.30 3.98
N ARG A 105 0.64 14.62 4.58
CA ARG A 105 1.37 15.88 4.32
C ARG A 105 2.05 15.91 2.95
N SER A 106 2.44 14.75 2.43
CA SER A 106 3.01 14.62 1.07
C SER A 106 1.97 14.75 -0.05
N LEU A 107 0.68 14.55 0.26
CA LEU A 107 -0.39 14.71 -0.72
C LEU A 107 -0.50 16.17 -1.16
N GLY A 108 -0.47 16.37 -2.49
CA GLY A 108 -0.87 17.64 -3.09
C GLY A 108 -2.35 17.93 -2.86
N GLU A 109 -2.73 19.20 -2.95
CA GLU A 109 -4.07 19.69 -2.58
C GLU A 109 -5.19 18.88 -3.23
N PHE A 110 -5.14 18.64 -4.55
CA PHE A 110 -6.17 17.89 -5.25
C PHE A 110 -6.37 16.48 -4.69
N SER A 111 -5.27 15.76 -4.41
CA SER A 111 -5.34 14.39 -3.88
C SER A 111 -5.88 14.38 -2.45
N ARG A 112 -5.50 15.39 -1.65
CA ARG A 112 -6.00 15.56 -0.28
C ARG A 112 -7.49 15.85 -0.24
N HIS A 113 -7.98 16.77 -1.09
CA HIS A 113 -9.41 17.07 -1.21
C HIS A 113 -10.18 15.82 -1.63
N ARG A 114 -9.73 15.13 -2.69
CA ARG A 114 -10.37 13.89 -3.14
C ARG A 114 -10.42 12.80 -2.06
N LEU A 115 -9.38 12.70 -1.24
CA LEU A 115 -9.37 11.76 -0.11
C LEU A 115 -10.43 12.13 0.93
N ILE A 116 -10.53 13.40 1.29
CA ILE A 116 -11.55 13.90 2.24
C ILE A 116 -12.96 13.67 1.69
N ASP A 117 -13.19 13.96 0.41
CA ASP A 117 -14.49 13.76 -0.24
C ASP A 117 -14.91 12.28 -0.18
N ASN A 118 -14.02 11.37 -0.60
CA ASN A 118 -14.29 9.94 -0.58
C ASN A 118 -14.59 9.43 0.85
N LEU A 119 -13.79 9.86 1.83
CA LEU A 119 -13.96 9.40 3.22
C LEU A 119 -15.22 9.99 3.85
N SER A 120 -15.51 11.27 3.62
CA SER A 120 -16.69 11.90 4.20
C SER A 120 -17.98 11.30 3.64
N GLU A 121 -18.05 11.00 2.34
CA GLU A 121 -19.20 10.33 1.73
C GLU A 121 -19.52 8.97 2.38
N GLU A 122 -18.48 8.17 2.62
CA GLU A 122 -18.65 6.85 3.26
C GLU A 122 -19.00 6.97 4.75
N LEU A 123 -18.39 7.92 5.45
CA LEU A 123 -18.57 8.09 6.89
C LEU A 123 -19.93 8.68 7.29
N LEU A 124 -20.66 9.33 6.37
CA LEU A 124 -22.04 9.77 6.60
C LEU A 124 -23.01 8.63 6.95
N ARG A 125 -22.66 7.39 6.60
CA ARG A 125 -23.49 6.19 6.85
C ARG A 125 -23.14 5.48 8.15
N VAL A 126 -22.12 5.95 8.87
CA VAL A 126 -21.58 5.28 10.06
C VAL A 126 -22.31 5.74 11.33
N PRO A 127 -22.62 4.84 12.28
CA PRO A 127 -23.20 5.22 13.57
C PRO A 127 -22.37 6.30 14.31
N PRO A 128 -23.01 7.29 14.97
CA PRO A 128 -22.30 8.43 15.55
C PRO A 128 -21.16 8.07 16.51
N LEU A 129 -21.33 7.03 17.32
CA LEU A 129 -20.30 6.58 18.27
C LEU A 129 -19.01 6.12 17.56
N LEU A 130 -19.15 5.46 16.41
CA LEU A 130 -18.01 5.00 15.62
C LEU A 130 -17.39 6.17 14.86
N LEU A 131 -18.22 7.12 14.42
CA LEU A 131 -17.75 8.32 13.74
C LEU A 131 -16.84 9.16 14.64
N GLU A 132 -17.21 9.36 15.89
CA GLU A 132 -16.39 10.08 16.88
C GLU A 132 -15.01 9.41 17.06
N GLN A 133 -14.98 8.08 17.19
CA GLN A 133 -13.73 7.33 17.33
C GLN A 133 -12.83 7.48 16.09
N VAL A 134 -13.41 7.42 14.90
CA VAL A 134 -12.67 7.59 13.64
C VAL A 134 -12.10 9.01 13.52
N LEU A 135 -12.87 10.04 13.87
CA LEU A 135 -12.39 11.43 13.86
C LEU A 135 -11.24 11.65 14.86
N ILE A 136 -11.29 11.01 16.03
CA ILE A 136 -10.18 11.01 16.99
C ILE A 136 -8.93 10.35 16.39
N LEU A 137 -9.07 9.22 15.70
CA LEU A 137 -7.94 8.55 15.04
C LEU A 137 -7.34 9.40 13.92
N PHE A 138 -8.16 10.06 13.10
CA PHE A 138 -7.66 11.00 12.09
C PHE A 138 -6.91 12.17 12.71
N SER A 139 -7.43 12.73 13.80
CA SER A 139 -6.77 13.84 14.50
C SER A 139 -5.47 13.42 15.18
N ARG A 140 -5.35 12.15 15.61
CA ARG A 140 -4.09 11.57 16.09
C ARG A 140 -3.08 11.38 14.96
N ALA A 141 -3.54 11.00 13.77
CA ALA A 141 -2.68 10.90 12.59
C ALA A 141 -2.18 12.29 12.16
N ASP A 142 -3.09 13.23 11.93
CA ASP A 142 -2.77 14.62 11.61
C ASP A 142 -3.91 15.56 12.01
N LEU A 143 -3.59 16.60 12.77
CA LEU A 143 -4.58 17.52 13.33
C LEU A 143 -5.35 18.29 12.25
N GLU A 144 -4.66 18.77 11.20
CA GLU A 144 -5.31 19.52 10.12
C GLU A 144 -6.24 18.61 9.32
N PHE A 145 -5.80 17.37 9.07
CA PHE A 145 -6.63 16.38 8.40
C PHE A 145 -7.89 16.03 9.22
N GLY A 146 -7.74 15.80 10.53
CA GLY A 146 -8.88 15.54 11.42
C GLY A 146 -9.89 16.71 11.46
N GLN A 147 -9.40 17.95 11.47
CA GLN A 147 -10.25 19.15 11.38
C GLN A 147 -10.98 19.23 10.05
N ALA A 148 -10.29 18.98 8.93
CA ALA A 148 -10.89 18.98 7.60
C ALA A 148 -11.99 17.90 7.46
N MET A 149 -11.74 16.70 7.98
CA MET A 149 -12.74 15.63 8.04
C MET A 149 -13.97 16.02 8.88
N THR A 150 -13.75 16.66 10.03
CA THR A 150 -14.84 17.14 10.89
C THR A 150 -15.70 18.18 10.17
N LEU A 151 -15.07 19.14 9.47
CA LEU A 151 -15.78 20.14 8.68
C LEU A 151 -16.58 19.52 7.53
N ALA A 152 -16.00 18.53 6.84
CA ALA A 152 -16.65 17.86 5.71
C ALA A 152 -17.88 17.04 6.12
N LEU A 153 -17.89 16.48 7.35
CA LEU A 153 -18.98 15.67 7.88
C LEU A 153 -20.09 16.49 8.55
N GLY A 154 -19.95 17.82 8.59
CA GLY A 154 -20.85 18.73 9.28
C GLY A 154 -20.53 18.77 10.77
N GLY A 155 -20.03 19.92 11.24
CA GLY A 155 -19.82 20.18 12.67
C GLY A 155 -21.11 20.07 13.49
#